data_AF-A0A6A6MU53-F1
#
_entry.id   AF-A0A6A6MU53-F1
#
_cell.length_a   1.000
_cell.length_b   1.000
_cell.length_c   1.000
_cell.angle_alpha   90.00
_cell.angle_beta   90.00
_cell.angle_gamma   90.00
#
_symmetry.space_group_name_H-M   'P 1'
#
loop_
_entity.id
_entity.type
_entity.pdbx_description
1 polymer ?
#
loop_
_entity_poly.entity_id
_entity_poly.type
_entity_poly.pdbx_seq_one_letter_code
_entity_poly.pdbx_strand_id
1 'polypeptide(L)'
;MLHDLSFSSFPDLEFIDFSYNGLFGTIPLEITQLSKLRYLELSNNQLSGIIPSRIGLLTNLEILHLAENQLNGSIPEEIGQLSSLIELFLYTNYLDGHIPVSLCNLTKLSALHLYDNQFSGTVPLKIGDLTNLVELFMDTNRLEVSQLAKLFGNNLSGPIPKSLSGLSASRSSSFRNQLSGSIPEELGNLMSISDLELGVNQLNGSIPSSLGNLSKLQWLNLRANQLSGSIPASMGNLSELQWLNLRANQLSGSIPASMGNLSELQHLILSSNQLSGSIPASLSNLRILKILSVHDNTLNWPYFLE
;
A
#
# COMPACT_ATOMS: atom_id res chain seq x y z
N MET A 1 -2.46 17.92 -36.30
CA MET A 1 -2.08 16.67 -35.59
C MET A 1 -0.82 16.94 -34.80
N LEU A 2 -0.53 16.22 -33.71
CA LEU A 2 0.66 16.52 -32.90
C LEU A 2 1.97 16.39 -33.72
N HIS A 3 1.97 15.54 -34.75
CA HIS A 3 3.08 15.39 -35.70
C HIS A 3 3.28 16.55 -36.68
N ASP A 4 2.30 17.46 -36.84
CA ASP A 4 2.45 18.62 -37.71
C ASP A 4 3.29 19.73 -37.04
N LEU A 5 3.45 19.65 -35.71
CA LEU A 5 4.27 20.58 -34.95
C LEU A 5 5.73 20.14 -35.03
N SER A 6 6.57 20.97 -35.65
CA SER A 6 8.01 20.75 -35.71
C SER A 6 8.66 21.10 -34.36
N PHE A 7 8.75 20.12 -33.45
CA PHE A 7 9.42 20.30 -32.15
C PHE A 7 10.91 20.69 -32.28
N SER A 8 11.56 20.32 -33.39
CA SER A 8 12.93 20.77 -33.70
C SER A 8 13.06 22.29 -33.86
N SER A 9 11.96 23.01 -34.07
CA SER A 9 11.94 24.48 -34.09
C SER A 9 12.03 25.10 -32.69
N PHE A 10 11.90 24.31 -31.62
CA PHE A 10 11.88 24.78 -30.23
C PHE A 10 12.86 23.97 -29.34
N PRO A 11 14.17 23.99 -29.64
CA PRO A 11 15.16 23.13 -28.98
C PRO A 11 15.33 23.39 -27.47
N ASP A 12 14.88 24.56 -27.00
CA ASP A 12 15.04 25.00 -25.62
C ASP A 12 13.78 24.82 -24.75
N LEU A 13 12.76 24.12 -25.24
CA LEU A 13 11.55 23.88 -24.44
C LEU A 13 11.85 23.09 -23.17
N GLU A 14 11.46 23.68 -22.04
CA GLU A 14 11.50 23.05 -20.71
C GLU A 14 10.12 22.59 -20.25
N PHE A 15 9.05 23.18 -20.79
CA PHE A 15 7.68 22.99 -20.34
C PHE A 15 6.73 22.88 -21.54
N ILE A 16 6.00 21.77 -21.61
CA ILE A 16 4.93 21.53 -22.57
C ILE A 16 3.69 21.12 -21.80
N ASP A 17 2.61 21.87 -21.99
CA ASP A 17 1.27 21.50 -21.54
C ASP A 17 0.30 21.63 -22.71
N PHE A 18 -0.17 20.47 -23.17
CA PHE A 18 -1.21 20.35 -24.17
C PHE A 18 -2.44 19.61 -23.63
N SER A 19 -2.61 19.55 -22.31
CA SER A 19 -3.74 18.84 -21.71
C SER A 19 -5.10 19.43 -22.10
N TYR A 20 -6.15 18.62 -21.97
CA TYR A 20 -7.54 19.03 -22.24
C TYR A 20 -7.77 19.55 -23.66
N ASN A 21 -7.31 18.80 -24.64
CA ASN A 21 -7.48 19.10 -26.05
C ASN A 21 -8.07 17.91 -26.83
N GLY A 22 -8.26 18.10 -28.13
CA GLY A 22 -8.68 17.04 -29.06
C GLY A 22 -7.52 16.47 -29.88
N LEU A 23 -6.29 16.48 -29.34
CA LEU A 23 -5.11 16.01 -30.08
C LEU A 23 -5.21 14.50 -30.31
N PHE A 24 -5.00 14.08 -31.56
CA PHE A 24 -5.10 12.68 -31.97
C PHE A 24 -3.85 12.24 -32.75
N GLY A 25 -3.71 10.94 -32.95
CA GLY A 25 -2.52 10.31 -33.53
C GLY A 25 -1.52 9.87 -32.45
N THR A 26 -0.29 9.55 -32.85
CA THR A 26 0.74 9.07 -31.92
C THR A 26 1.53 10.19 -31.26
N ILE A 27 2.17 9.90 -30.13
CA ILE A 27 3.21 10.77 -29.56
C ILE A 27 4.38 10.83 -30.57
N PRO A 28 4.74 12.01 -31.11
CA PRO A 28 5.78 12.14 -32.12
C PRO A 28 7.17 11.90 -31.52
N LEU A 29 8.03 11.20 -32.26
CA LEU A 29 9.38 10.86 -31.80
C LEU A 29 10.27 12.08 -31.64
N GLU A 30 9.97 13.16 -32.36
CA GLU A 30 10.65 14.44 -32.29
C GLU A 30 10.61 15.04 -30.88
N ILE A 31 9.59 14.73 -30.05
CA ILE A 31 9.53 15.20 -28.67
C ILE A 31 10.71 14.68 -27.83
N THR A 32 11.27 13.52 -28.20
CA THR A 32 12.41 12.92 -27.49
C THR A 32 13.74 13.60 -27.82
N GLN A 33 13.74 14.63 -28.68
CA GLN A 33 14.91 15.46 -28.99
C GLN A 33 15.02 16.68 -28.06
N LEU A 34 13.97 16.99 -27.29
CA LEU A 34 13.91 18.14 -26.39
C LEU A 34 14.65 17.85 -25.08
N SER A 35 15.98 17.78 -25.13
CA SER A 35 16.81 17.37 -23.99
C SER A 35 16.71 18.27 -22.74
N LYS A 36 16.16 19.48 -22.87
CA LYS A 36 15.89 20.40 -21.75
C LYS A 36 14.51 20.23 -21.12
N LEU A 37 13.64 19.39 -21.68
CA LEU A 37 12.28 19.23 -21.21
C LEU A 37 12.25 18.70 -19.77
N ARG A 38 11.51 19.40 -18.91
CA ARG A 38 11.30 19.09 -17.49
C ARG A 38 9.84 18.73 -17.22
N TYR A 39 8.90 19.29 -17.98
CA TYR A 39 7.48 19.09 -17.80
C TYR A 39 6.82 18.73 -19.14
N LEU A 40 6.19 17.57 -19.20
CA LEU A 40 5.42 17.10 -20.36
C LEU A 40 4.04 16.63 -19.91
N GLU A 41 3.03 17.43 -20.24
CA GLU A 41 1.63 17.18 -19.95
C GLU A 41 0.84 17.05 -21.26
N LEU A 42 0.35 15.84 -21.52
CA LEU A 42 -0.43 15.49 -22.71
C LEU A 42 -1.78 14.84 -22.34
N SER A 43 -2.19 14.89 -21.07
CA SER A 43 -3.37 14.20 -20.58
C SER A 43 -4.66 14.76 -21.17
N ASN A 44 -5.77 14.03 -21.07
CA ASN A 44 -7.08 14.48 -21.56
C ASN A 44 -7.05 14.83 -23.06
N ASN A 45 -6.68 13.85 -23.89
CA ASN A 45 -6.60 13.96 -25.34
C ASN A 45 -7.09 12.65 -26.03
N GLN A 46 -6.87 12.51 -27.34
CA GLN A 46 -7.20 11.33 -28.15
C GLN A 46 -5.93 10.67 -28.72
N LEU A 47 -4.80 10.78 -28.03
CA LEU A 47 -3.53 10.20 -28.48
C LEU A 47 -3.60 8.67 -28.43
N SER A 48 -3.07 8.00 -29.45
CA SER A 48 -3.09 6.53 -29.59
C SER A 48 -1.72 5.97 -29.93
N GLY A 49 -1.61 4.64 -30.01
CA GLY A 49 -0.34 3.95 -30.23
C GLY A 49 0.49 3.83 -28.95
N ILE A 50 1.77 3.50 -29.11
CA ILE A 50 2.66 3.18 -27.98
C ILE A 50 3.33 4.41 -27.40
N ILE A 51 3.73 4.33 -26.13
CA ILE A 51 4.71 5.26 -25.55
C ILE A 51 6.07 4.99 -26.20
N PRO A 52 6.72 5.96 -26.87
CA PRO A 52 8.01 5.72 -27.52
C PRO A 52 9.09 5.40 -26.48
N SER A 53 9.84 4.30 -26.65
CA SER A 53 10.93 3.94 -25.73
C SER A 53 12.01 5.04 -25.62
N ARG A 54 12.22 5.81 -26.69
CA ARG A 54 13.15 6.95 -26.68
C ARG A 54 12.76 8.07 -25.72
N ILE A 55 11.56 8.05 -25.11
CA ILE A 55 11.20 8.97 -24.04
C ILE A 55 12.22 8.91 -22.89
N GLY A 56 12.84 7.75 -22.64
CA GLY A 56 13.90 7.57 -21.63
C GLY A 56 15.15 8.43 -21.83
N LEU A 57 15.35 9.02 -23.02
CA LEU A 57 16.43 9.97 -23.27
C LEU A 57 16.24 11.33 -22.58
N LEU A 58 15.02 11.65 -22.14
CA LEU A 58 14.67 12.92 -21.51
C LEU A 58 15.03 12.91 -20.01
N THR A 59 16.30 12.72 -19.67
CA THR A 59 16.73 12.48 -18.27
C THR A 59 16.52 13.67 -17.32
N ASN A 60 16.22 14.87 -17.84
CA ASN A 60 15.83 16.06 -17.09
C ASN A 60 14.33 16.13 -16.80
N LEU A 61 13.52 15.22 -17.35
CA LEU A 61 12.08 15.22 -17.18
C LEU A 61 11.71 14.91 -15.72
N GLU A 62 10.93 15.81 -15.12
CA GLU A 62 10.42 15.74 -13.75
C GLU A 62 8.97 15.29 -13.74
N ILE A 63 8.18 15.72 -14.72
CA ILE A 63 6.76 15.44 -14.81
C ILE A 63 6.44 14.84 -16.18
N LEU A 64 5.84 13.64 -16.19
CA LEU A 64 5.33 12.99 -17.39
C LEU A 64 3.89 12.55 -17.19
N HIS A 65 2.96 13.29 -17.76
CA HIS A 65 1.53 13.02 -17.68
C HIS A 65 0.96 12.71 -19.05
N LEU A 66 0.43 11.50 -19.19
CA LEU A 66 -0.15 10.95 -20.41
C LEU A 66 -1.57 10.38 -20.17
N ALA A 67 -2.21 10.77 -19.07
CA ALA A 67 -3.44 10.18 -18.60
C ALA A 67 -4.64 10.50 -19.53
N GLU A 68 -5.72 9.73 -19.44
CA GLU A 68 -6.95 9.98 -20.21
C GLU A 68 -6.70 10.14 -21.72
N ASN A 69 -6.15 9.08 -22.31
CA ASN A 69 -5.84 8.96 -23.73
C ASN A 69 -6.20 7.55 -24.24
N GLN A 70 -5.78 7.22 -25.46
CA GLN A 70 -5.99 5.92 -26.12
C GLN A 70 -4.65 5.17 -26.34
N LEU A 71 -3.64 5.41 -25.50
CA LEU A 71 -2.32 4.79 -25.62
C LEU A 71 -2.39 3.29 -25.33
N ASN A 72 -1.60 2.49 -26.04
CA ASN A 72 -1.59 1.02 -25.93
C ASN A 72 -0.16 0.45 -25.89
N GLY A 73 -0.08 -0.88 -25.76
CA GLY A 73 1.19 -1.57 -25.56
C GLY A 73 1.73 -1.42 -24.14
N SER A 74 2.93 -1.96 -23.90
CA SER A 74 3.56 -1.93 -22.58
C SER A 74 4.27 -0.62 -22.26
N ILE A 75 4.43 -0.32 -20.96
CA ILE A 75 5.36 0.71 -20.50
C ILE A 75 6.78 0.31 -20.94
N PRO A 76 7.52 1.16 -21.69
CA PRO A 76 8.90 0.86 -22.07
C PRO A 76 9.83 0.81 -20.85
N GLU A 77 10.76 -0.14 -20.81
CA GLU A 77 11.78 -0.25 -19.74
C GLU A 77 12.67 1.00 -19.67
N GLU A 78 12.82 1.72 -20.78
CA GLU A 78 13.59 2.96 -20.86
C GLU A 78 12.99 4.09 -20.02
N ILE A 79 11.71 4.03 -19.61
CA ILE A 79 11.15 5.00 -18.66
C ILE A 79 11.95 4.99 -17.35
N GLY A 80 12.49 3.83 -16.94
CA GLY A 80 13.37 3.73 -15.77
C GLY A 80 14.70 4.50 -15.87
N GLN A 81 15.01 5.13 -17.02
CA GLN A 81 16.17 6.00 -17.22
C GLN A 81 15.89 7.46 -16.86
N LEU A 82 14.63 7.84 -16.62
CA LEU A 82 14.21 9.20 -16.27
C LEU A 82 14.58 9.56 -14.82
N SER A 83 15.88 9.65 -14.55
CA SER A 83 16.43 9.80 -13.18
C SER A 83 15.97 11.06 -12.41
N SER A 84 15.36 12.03 -13.09
CA SER A 84 14.79 13.23 -12.49
C SER A 84 13.29 13.16 -12.21
N LEU A 85 12.61 12.08 -12.63
CA LEU A 85 11.16 11.99 -12.62
C LEU A 85 10.59 11.94 -11.19
N ILE A 86 9.59 12.78 -10.97
CA ILE A 86 8.86 13.01 -9.71
C ILE A 86 7.43 12.50 -9.84
N GLU A 87 6.79 12.71 -10.99
CA GLU A 87 5.40 12.30 -11.25
C GLU A 87 5.30 11.56 -12.58
N LEU A 88 4.62 10.40 -12.54
CA LEU A 88 4.31 9.60 -13.73
C LEU A 88 2.84 9.19 -13.72
N PHE A 89 2.05 9.84 -14.58
CA PHE A 89 0.61 9.56 -14.70
C PHE A 89 0.30 8.95 -16.06
N LEU A 90 -0.16 7.70 -16.04
CA LEU A 90 -0.52 6.91 -17.23
C LEU A 90 -1.95 6.36 -17.16
N TYR A 91 -2.75 6.81 -16.19
CA TYR A 91 -4.08 6.25 -15.92
C TYR A 91 -5.09 6.49 -17.05
N THR A 92 -6.15 5.69 -17.09
CA THR A 92 -7.23 5.77 -18.10
C THR A 92 -6.66 5.76 -19.54
N ASN A 93 -6.08 4.62 -19.90
CA ASN A 93 -5.52 4.31 -21.21
C ASN A 93 -5.78 2.83 -21.57
N TYR A 94 -5.23 2.35 -22.69
CA TYR A 94 -5.27 0.94 -23.11
C TYR A 94 -3.92 0.23 -22.94
N LEU A 95 -3.05 0.69 -22.02
CA LEU A 95 -1.72 0.11 -21.82
C LEU A 95 -1.82 -1.31 -21.27
N ASP A 96 -0.93 -2.22 -21.69
CA ASP A 96 -0.95 -3.64 -21.36
C ASP A 96 0.45 -4.16 -20.97
N GLY A 97 0.62 -5.49 -20.92
CA GLY A 97 1.88 -6.11 -20.53
C GLY A 97 2.14 -6.02 -19.02
N HIS A 98 3.42 -6.08 -18.63
CA HIS A 98 3.84 -6.05 -17.22
C HIS A 98 4.29 -4.64 -16.81
N ILE A 99 4.19 -4.33 -15.52
CA ILE A 99 4.84 -3.14 -14.97
C ILE A 99 6.35 -3.38 -14.93
N PRO A 100 7.17 -2.61 -15.65
CA PRO A 100 8.60 -2.90 -15.79
C PRO A 100 9.35 -2.65 -14.48
N VAL A 101 10.29 -3.55 -14.14
CA VAL A 101 11.08 -3.45 -12.90
C VAL A 101 11.98 -2.21 -12.89
N SER A 102 12.34 -1.70 -14.06
CA SER A 102 13.12 -0.48 -14.23
C SER A 102 12.45 0.77 -13.65
N LEU A 103 11.12 0.80 -13.46
CA LEU A 103 10.46 1.91 -12.73
C LEU A 103 10.98 2.04 -11.30
N CYS A 104 11.52 0.97 -10.72
CA CYS A 104 12.13 1.01 -9.38
C CYS A 104 13.48 1.75 -9.36
N ASN A 105 14.03 2.15 -10.51
CA ASN A 105 15.22 2.99 -10.59
C ASN A 105 14.89 4.49 -10.38
N LEU A 106 13.60 4.86 -10.41
CA LEU A 106 13.13 6.24 -10.31
C LEU A 106 13.13 6.71 -8.84
N THR A 107 14.31 6.85 -8.26
CA THR A 107 14.48 7.13 -6.82
C THR A 107 13.89 8.45 -6.34
N LYS A 108 13.58 9.40 -7.24
CA LYS A 108 12.89 10.67 -6.93
C LYS A 108 11.37 10.59 -7.06
N LEU A 109 10.83 9.49 -7.59
CA LEU A 109 9.42 9.35 -7.88
C LEU A 109 8.59 9.47 -6.60
N SER A 110 7.64 10.39 -6.62
CA SER A 110 6.72 10.67 -5.51
C SER A 110 5.29 10.25 -5.81
N ALA A 111 4.89 10.27 -7.08
CA ALA A 111 3.57 9.86 -7.51
C ALA A 111 3.62 8.97 -8.76
N LEU A 112 2.97 7.82 -8.69
CA LEU A 112 2.84 6.86 -9.77
C LEU A 112 1.40 6.39 -9.92
N HIS A 113 0.74 6.83 -10.99
CA HIS A 113 -0.67 6.52 -11.26
C HIS A 113 -0.79 5.72 -12.56
N LEU A 114 -1.18 4.46 -12.44
CA LEU A 114 -1.29 3.46 -13.51
C LEU A 114 -2.70 2.86 -13.62
N TYR A 115 -3.67 3.39 -12.87
CA TYR A 115 -5.01 2.80 -12.77
C TYR A 115 -5.78 2.87 -14.09
N ASP A 116 -6.84 2.08 -14.23
CA ASP A 116 -7.72 2.07 -15.41
C ASP A 116 -6.95 1.82 -16.73
N ASN A 117 -6.31 0.64 -16.78
CA ASN A 117 -5.51 0.15 -17.90
C ASN A 117 -5.69 -1.38 -18.04
N GLN A 118 -4.86 -2.05 -18.84
CA GLN A 118 -4.88 -3.50 -19.08
C GLN A 118 -3.60 -4.21 -18.58
N PHE A 119 -2.84 -3.61 -17.66
CA PHE A 119 -1.62 -4.23 -17.13
C PHE A 119 -1.91 -5.60 -16.51
N SER A 120 -0.96 -6.53 -16.62
CA SER A 120 -1.08 -7.93 -16.25
C SER A 120 0.21 -8.43 -15.57
N GLY A 121 0.16 -9.61 -14.95
CA GLY A 121 1.29 -10.15 -14.19
C GLY A 121 1.44 -9.48 -12.81
N THR A 122 2.63 -9.53 -12.23
CA THR A 122 2.90 -9.08 -10.85
C THR A 122 3.46 -7.66 -10.77
N VAL A 123 3.30 -7.00 -9.62
CA VAL A 123 3.99 -5.72 -9.34
C VAL A 123 5.44 -6.02 -8.98
N PRO A 124 6.42 -5.31 -9.55
CA PRO A 124 7.80 -5.41 -9.12
C PRO A 124 7.94 -5.17 -7.62
N LEU A 125 8.43 -6.16 -6.88
CA LEU A 125 8.57 -6.07 -5.42
C LEU A 125 9.47 -4.91 -4.97
N LYS A 126 10.44 -4.53 -5.81
CA LYS A 126 11.35 -3.40 -5.61
C LYS A 126 10.65 -2.04 -5.59
N ILE A 127 9.37 -1.96 -5.93
CA ILE A 127 8.63 -0.69 -5.83
C ILE A 127 8.54 -0.20 -4.39
N GLY A 128 8.61 -1.11 -3.41
CA GLY A 128 8.69 -0.77 -1.98
C GLY A 128 10.01 -0.12 -1.57
N ASP A 129 11.05 -0.17 -2.40
CA ASP A 129 12.34 0.47 -2.15
C ASP A 129 12.31 1.98 -2.49
N LEU A 130 11.24 2.45 -3.17
CA LEU A 130 11.05 3.85 -3.54
C LEU A 130 10.63 4.68 -2.32
N THR A 131 11.59 5.07 -1.50
CA THR A 131 11.36 5.81 -0.23
C THR A 131 10.68 7.18 -0.38
N ASN A 132 10.70 7.78 -1.57
CA ASN A 132 10.01 9.05 -1.85
C ASN A 132 8.57 8.87 -2.36
N LEU A 133 8.14 7.64 -2.65
CA LEU A 133 6.84 7.36 -3.24
C LEU A 133 5.73 7.56 -2.20
N VAL A 134 4.89 8.56 -2.42
CA VAL A 134 3.76 8.93 -1.55
C VAL A 134 2.45 8.46 -2.15
N GLU A 135 2.31 8.53 -3.48
CA GLU A 135 1.10 8.17 -4.19
C GLU A 135 1.33 6.99 -5.13
N LEU A 136 0.54 5.93 -4.94
CA LEU A 136 0.61 4.73 -5.75
C LEU A 136 -0.78 4.20 -6.07
N PHE A 137 -1.25 4.49 -7.28
CA PHE A 137 -2.56 4.05 -7.77
C PHE A 137 -2.38 3.11 -8.97
N MET A 138 -2.90 1.89 -8.88
CA MET A 138 -2.78 0.87 -9.94
C MET A 138 -4.04 0.02 -10.09
N ASP A 139 -5.14 0.44 -9.47
CA ASP A 139 -6.41 -0.28 -9.51
C ASP A 139 -6.98 -0.36 -10.93
N THR A 140 -8.05 -1.14 -11.13
CA THR A 140 -8.71 -1.22 -12.44
C THR A 140 -7.74 -1.65 -13.56
N ASN A 141 -6.95 -2.71 -13.29
CA ASN A 141 -6.04 -3.39 -14.22
C ASN A 141 -6.30 -4.92 -14.20
N ARG A 142 -5.58 -5.70 -15.03
CA ARG A 142 -5.63 -7.19 -15.07
C ARG A 142 -4.48 -7.86 -14.33
N LEU A 143 -3.87 -7.15 -13.40
CA LEU A 143 -2.70 -7.63 -12.70
C LEU A 143 -3.05 -8.79 -11.76
N GLU A 144 -2.11 -9.72 -11.59
CA GLU A 144 -2.31 -10.91 -10.78
C GLU A 144 -2.57 -10.54 -9.31
N VAL A 145 -3.72 -11.04 -8.83
CA VAL A 145 -4.33 -10.72 -7.54
C VAL A 145 -3.47 -11.20 -6.36
N SER A 146 -2.43 -12.00 -6.59
CA SER A 146 -1.51 -12.48 -5.55
C SER A 146 -0.67 -11.35 -4.90
N GLN A 147 -0.61 -10.15 -5.50
CA GLN A 147 0.11 -9.00 -4.92
C GLN A 147 -0.65 -7.66 -4.90
N LEU A 148 -1.65 -7.43 -5.76
CA LEU A 148 -2.31 -6.12 -5.90
C LEU A 148 -3.63 -5.92 -5.18
N ALA A 149 -4.19 -6.99 -4.64
CA ALA A 149 -5.41 -6.95 -3.87
C ALA A 149 -5.24 -6.14 -2.55
N LYS A 150 -4.00 -5.78 -2.19
CA LYS A 150 -3.66 -5.15 -0.91
C LYS A 150 -3.72 -3.63 -0.84
N LEU A 151 -4.11 -2.93 -1.91
CA LEU A 151 -4.13 -1.46 -1.89
C LEU A 151 -5.53 -0.88 -1.68
N PHE A 152 -6.57 -1.29 -2.41
CA PHE A 152 -7.90 -0.69 -2.24
C PHE A 152 -9.06 -1.67 -2.58
N GLY A 153 -9.71 -2.24 -1.56
CA GLY A 153 -11.11 -2.71 -1.62
C GLY A 153 -11.47 -3.91 -2.51
N ASN A 154 -11.82 -5.01 -1.81
CA ASN A 154 -12.71 -6.13 -2.18
C ASN A 154 -12.12 -7.43 -2.76
N ASN A 155 -12.55 -8.53 -2.12
CA ASN A 155 -12.45 -9.94 -2.51
C ASN A 155 -11.04 -10.54 -2.64
N LEU A 156 -10.18 -10.23 -1.66
CA LEU A 156 -8.77 -10.65 -1.63
C LEU A 156 -8.66 -12.14 -1.28
N SER A 157 -7.74 -12.89 -1.86
CA SER A 157 -7.42 -14.27 -1.42
C SER A 157 -5.91 -14.54 -1.51
N GLY A 158 -5.37 -15.45 -0.68
CA GLY A 158 -3.95 -15.80 -0.65
C GLY A 158 -3.13 -15.14 0.48
N PRO A 159 -1.83 -15.47 0.61
CA PRO A 159 -0.97 -15.01 1.71
C PRO A 159 -0.62 -13.52 1.64
N ILE A 160 -0.51 -12.88 2.80
CA ILE A 160 0.02 -11.52 2.94
C ILE A 160 1.48 -11.52 2.44
N PRO A 161 1.83 -10.82 1.35
CA PRO A 161 3.22 -10.83 0.87
C PRO A 161 4.13 -10.07 1.83
N LYS A 162 5.36 -10.58 1.99
CA LYS A 162 6.41 -10.06 2.87
C LYS A 162 6.88 -8.65 2.51
N SER A 163 6.64 -8.20 1.28
CA SER A 163 7.15 -6.93 0.72
C SER A 163 6.31 -5.69 1.03
N LEU A 164 5.20 -5.81 1.77
CA LEU A 164 4.21 -4.72 1.88
C LEU A 164 4.46 -3.78 3.06
N SER A 165 5.72 -3.33 3.17
CA SER A 165 6.21 -2.38 4.16
C SER A 165 5.95 -0.90 3.84
N GLY A 166 4.92 -0.55 3.04
CA GLY A 166 4.53 0.84 2.77
C GLY A 166 3.03 1.22 2.79
N LEU A 167 2.12 0.42 3.35
CA LEU A 167 0.68 0.70 3.22
C LEU A 167 0.10 1.51 4.39
N SER A 168 -0.55 2.64 4.11
CA SER A 168 -1.48 3.31 5.04
C SER A 168 -2.91 2.90 4.67
N ALA A 169 -3.60 2.20 5.57
CA ALA A 169 -4.98 1.75 5.34
C ALA A 169 -5.95 2.70 6.05
N SER A 170 -6.80 3.41 5.31
CA SER A 170 -7.74 4.37 5.90
C SER A 170 -9.02 3.71 6.45
N ARG A 171 -9.65 4.43 7.39
CA ARG A 171 -10.60 4.03 8.45
C ARG A 171 -11.96 3.40 8.07
N SER A 172 -12.15 2.86 6.88
CA SER A 172 -13.45 2.29 6.53
C SER A 172 -13.31 0.93 5.90
N SER A 173 -13.64 -0.13 6.64
CA SER A 173 -14.68 -1.07 6.18
C SER A 173 -14.91 -2.33 7.02
N SER A 174 -16.18 -2.71 7.12
CA SER A 174 -16.61 -4.06 7.46
C SER A 174 -16.71 -4.93 6.20
N PHE A 175 -15.59 -5.27 5.56
CA PHE A 175 -15.58 -6.13 4.37
C PHE A 175 -14.99 -7.52 4.67
N ARG A 176 -15.62 -8.57 4.13
CA ARG A 176 -15.15 -9.97 4.16
C ARG A 176 -14.09 -10.14 3.07
N ASN A 177 -12.85 -10.37 3.46
CA ASN A 177 -11.78 -10.77 2.56
C ASN A 177 -11.42 -12.26 2.81
N GLN A 178 -10.70 -12.90 1.90
CA GLN A 178 -10.26 -14.30 1.97
C GLN A 178 -8.73 -14.40 2.10
N LEU A 179 -8.05 -13.39 2.63
CA LEU A 179 -6.60 -13.44 2.87
C LEU A 179 -6.28 -14.63 3.77
N SER A 180 -5.32 -15.45 3.38
CA SER A 180 -4.98 -16.71 4.05
C SER A 180 -3.50 -16.74 4.45
N GLY A 181 -3.00 -17.82 5.04
CA GLY A 181 -1.61 -17.91 5.48
C GLY A 181 -1.26 -17.00 6.65
N SER A 182 0.03 -16.93 7.00
CA SER A 182 0.50 -16.20 8.16
C SER A 182 0.69 -14.71 7.92
N ILE A 183 0.55 -13.92 8.98
CA ILE A 183 1.02 -12.53 8.98
C ILE A 183 2.57 -12.55 8.91
N PRO A 184 3.20 -11.91 7.92
CA PRO A 184 4.64 -11.88 7.74
C PRO A 184 5.30 -10.92 8.74
N GLU A 185 6.51 -11.25 9.19
CA GLU A 185 7.26 -10.43 10.15
C GLU A 185 7.61 -9.05 9.59
N GLU A 186 7.78 -8.97 8.28
CA GLU A 186 8.18 -7.78 7.55
C GLU A 186 7.14 -6.64 7.62
N LEU A 187 5.89 -6.93 7.98
CA LEU A 187 4.90 -5.88 8.31
C LEU A 187 5.35 -4.99 9.47
N GLY A 188 6.21 -5.49 10.36
CA GLY A 188 6.80 -4.70 11.45
C GLY A 188 7.70 -3.56 10.99
N ASN A 189 8.05 -3.48 9.71
CA ASN A 189 8.89 -2.41 9.15
C ASN A 189 8.08 -1.15 8.76
N LEU A 190 6.76 -1.20 8.85
CA LEU A 190 5.82 -0.11 8.53
C LEU A 190 5.80 1.01 9.59
N MET A 191 6.95 1.57 9.95
CA MET A 191 7.05 2.42 11.15
C MET A 191 6.17 3.69 11.13
N SER A 192 5.67 4.11 9.96
CA SER A 192 4.78 5.26 9.79
C SER A 192 3.27 4.94 9.78
N ILE A 193 2.87 3.67 9.81
CA ILE A 193 1.45 3.30 9.70
C ILE A 193 0.67 3.66 10.98
N SER A 194 -0.49 4.29 10.81
CA SER A 194 -1.40 4.65 11.89
C SER A 194 -2.56 3.66 12.07
N ASP A 195 -2.98 2.99 11.01
CA ASP A 195 -4.15 2.11 11.04
C ASP A 195 -3.86 0.84 10.23
N LEU A 196 -4.06 -0.33 10.86
CA LEU A 196 -3.88 -1.66 10.27
C LEU A 196 -5.17 -2.49 10.45
N GLU A 197 -5.90 -2.68 9.34
CA GLU A 197 -7.15 -3.44 9.28
C GLU A 197 -6.95 -4.73 8.48
N LEU A 198 -6.95 -5.87 9.18
CA LEU A 198 -6.86 -7.21 8.59
C LEU A 198 -8.00 -8.11 9.10
N GLY A 199 -9.06 -7.53 9.66
CA GLY A 199 -10.19 -8.28 10.18
C GLY A 199 -11.00 -9.00 9.10
N VAL A 200 -11.73 -10.04 9.50
CA VAL A 200 -12.65 -10.83 8.67
C VAL A 200 -11.95 -11.46 7.45
N ASN A 201 -10.97 -12.31 7.75
CA ASN A 201 -10.13 -13.02 6.78
C ASN A 201 -9.94 -14.50 7.19
N GLN A 202 -9.03 -15.21 6.50
CA GLN A 202 -8.61 -16.59 6.75
C GLN A 202 -7.15 -16.67 7.22
N LEU A 203 -6.61 -15.60 7.83
CA LEU A 203 -5.22 -15.54 8.28
C LEU A 203 -4.99 -16.53 9.41
N ASN A 204 -3.87 -17.25 9.37
CA ASN A 204 -3.53 -18.30 10.32
C ASN A 204 -2.12 -18.10 10.92
N GLY A 205 -1.68 -19.04 11.76
CA GLY A 205 -0.41 -18.94 12.46
C GLY A 205 -0.39 -17.86 13.54
N SER A 206 0.79 -17.57 14.08
CA SER A 206 0.97 -16.63 15.18
C SER A 206 0.97 -15.17 14.73
N ILE A 207 0.57 -14.27 15.64
CA ILE A 207 0.82 -12.84 15.46
C ILE A 207 2.33 -12.59 15.59
N PRO A 208 3.01 -11.99 14.59
CA PRO A 208 4.44 -11.71 14.66
C PRO A 208 4.78 -10.71 15.75
N SER A 209 5.87 -10.97 16.46
CA SER A 209 6.37 -10.04 17.48
C SER A 209 6.82 -8.69 16.89
N SER A 210 7.24 -8.68 15.62
CA SER A 210 7.65 -7.49 14.87
C SER A 210 6.55 -6.45 14.71
N LEU A 211 5.26 -6.82 14.83
CA LEU A 211 4.17 -5.83 14.86
C LEU A 211 4.30 -4.85 16.03
N GLY A 212 5.03 -5.22 17.09
CA GLY A 212 5.37 -4.31 18.19
C GLY A 212 6.30 -3.15 17.80
N ASN A 213 6.87 -3.14 16.59
CA ASN A 213 7.73 -2.06 16.10
C ASN A 213 6.95 -0.87 15.53
N LEU A 214 5.62 -1.01 15.33
CA LEU A 214 4.77 -0.01 14.69
C LEU A 214 4.42 1.15 15.63
N SER A 215 5.42 1.93 16.02
CA SER A 215 5.30 2.97 17.07
C SER A 215 4.24 4.05 16.82
N LYS A 216 3.83 4.26 15.56
CA LYS A 216 2.78 5.22 15.15
C LYS A 216 1.38 4.62 15.04
N LEU A 217 1.23 3.32 15.31
CA LEU A 217 -0.04 2.61 15.14
C LEU A 217 -1.04 3.03 16.22
N GLN A 218 -2.19 3.54 15.75
CA GLN A 218 -3.33 3.95 16.56
C GLN A 218 -4.48 2.93 16.50
N TRP A 219 -4.60 2.19 15.40
CA TRP A 219 -5.67 1.22 15.20
C TRP A 219 -5.13 -0.13 14.69
N LEU A 220 -5.38 -1.20 15.42
CA LEU A 220 -5.06 -2.57 15.02
C LEU A 220 -6.30 -3.45 15.11
N ASN A 221 -6.77 -3.95 13.96
CA ASN A 221 -7.90 -4.87 13.92
C ASN A 221 -7.53 -6.15 13.15
N LEU A 222 -7.49 -7.27 13.86
CA LEU A 222 -7.21 -8.62 13.36
C LEU A 222 -8.40 -9.57 13.58
N ARG A 223 -9.59 -9.04 13.87
CA ARG A 223 -10.75 -9.84 14.30
C ARG A 223 -11.18 -10.88 13.26
N ALA A 224 -11.89 -11.92 13.67
CA ALA A 224 -12.53 -12.91 12.77
C ALA A 224 -11.54 -13.50 11.76
N ASN A 225 -10.49 -14.14 12.29
CA ASN A 225 -9.44 -14.85 11.55
C ASN A 225 -9.21 -16.24 12.19
N GLN A 226 -8.16 -16.94 11.75
CA GLN A 226 -7.72 -18.25 12.26
C GLN A 226 -6.36 -18.12 12.98
N LEU A 227 -6.03 -16.94 13.51
CA LEU A 227 -4.75 -16.68 14.18
C LEU A 227 -4.66 -17.49 15.47
N SER A 228 -3.51 -18.09 15.72
CA SER A 228 -3.24 -19.00 16.85
C SER A 228 -1.98 -18.59 17.62
N GLY A 229 -1.62 -19.35 18.65
CA GLY A 229 -0.49 -19.00 19.52
C GLY A 229 -0.81 -17.86 20.49
N SER A 230 0.21 -17.36 21.18
CA SER A 230 0.06 -16.29 22.17
C SER A 230 0.04 -14.90 21.55
N ILE A 231 -0.52 -13.95 22.29
CA ILE A 231 -0.38 -12.52 22.01
C ILE A 231 1.07 -12.12 22.33
N PRO A 232 1.87 -11.60 21.37
CA PRO A 232 3.23 -11.13 21.65
C PRO A 232 3.28 -10.02 22.70
N ALA A 233 4.19 -10.16 23.66
CA ALA A 233 4.43 -9.12 24.67
C ALA A 233 4.92 -7.80 24.06
N SER A 234 5.56 -7.84 22.88
CA SER A 234 6.01 -6.67 22.13
C SER A 234 4.86 -5.74 21.70
N MET A 235 3.61 -6.21 21.66
CA MET A 235 2.47 -5.31 21.43
C MET A 235 2.37 -4.21 22.49
N GLY A 236 2.93 -4.41 23.69
CA GLY A 236 3.01 -3.37 24.72
C GLY A 236 3.90 -2.18 24.36
N ASN A 237 4.63 -2.23 23.25
CA ASN A 237 5.45 -1.11 22.75
C ASN A 237 4.65 -0.10 21.91
N LEU A 238 3.40 -0.40 21.55
CA LEU A 238 2.56 0.42 20.68
C LEU A 238 1.96 1.61 21.44
N SER A 239 2.80 2.56 21.88
CA SER A 239 2.42 3.64 22.80
C SER A 239 1.30 4.56 22.28
N GLU A 240 1.11 4.67 20.96
CA GLU A 240 0.05 5.49 20.36
C GLU A 240 -1.26 4.71 20.11
N LEU A 241 -1.31 3.42 20.47
CA LEU A 241 -2.44 2.54 20.15
C LEU A 241 -3.70 2.90 20.94
N GLN A 242 -4.78 3.21 20.21
CA GLN A 242 -6.08 3.58 20.75
C GLN A 242 -7.09 2.43 20.66
N TRP A 243 -6.96 1.58 19.63
CA TRP A 243 -7.90 0.49 19.36
C TRP A 243 -7.17 -0.81 19.03
N LEU A 244 -7.41 -1.85 19.83
CA LEU A 244 -6.91 -3.21 19.61
C LEU A 244 -8.08 -4.20 19.56
N ASN A 245 -8.27 -4.83 18.42
CA ASN A 245 -9.32 -5.84 18.22
C ASN A 245 -8.75 -7.15 17.69
N LEU A 246 -8.72 -8.17 18.55
CA LEU A 246 -8.28 -9.53 18.26
C LEU A 246 -9.44 -10.55 18.33
N ARG A 247 -10.69 -10.07 18.39
CA ARG A 247 -11.88 -10.90 18.62
C ARG A 247 -12.01 -12.04 17.61
N ALA A 248 -12.56 -13.18 18.02
CA ALA A 248 -12.90 -14.30 17.13
C ALA A 248 -11.66 -14.82 16.37
N ASN A 249 -10.72 -15.36 17.13
CA ASN A 249 -9.51 -16.04 16.66
C ASN A 249 -9.30 -17.32 17.49
N GLN A 250 -8.15 -17.96 17.34
CA GLN A 250 -7.72 -19.15 18.08
C GLN A 250 -6.53 -18.84 19.01
N LEU A 251 -6.41 -17.58 19.46
CA LEU A 251 -5.30 -17.14 20.31
C LEU A 251 -5.37 -17.80 21.68
N SER A 252 -4.22 -18.23 22.20
CA SER A 252 -4.10 -18.97 23.46
C SER A 252 -3.05 -18.37 24.39
N GLY A 253 -2.90 -18.92 25.59
CA GLY A 253 -1.99 -18.39 26.61
C GLY A 253 -2.56 -17.15 27.32
N SER A 254 -1.72 -16.47 28.10
CA SER A 254 -2.13 -15.33 28.92
C SER A 254 -2.14 -14.01 28.16
N ILE A 255 -2.95 -13.07 28.66
CA ILE A 255 -2.86 -11.67 28.26
C ILE A 255 -1.50 -11.13 28.77
N PRO A 256 -0.61 -10.59 27.92
CA PRO A 256 0.67 -10.08 28.37
C PRO A 256 0.53 -8.89 29.31
N ALA A 257 1.27 -8.89 30.42
CA ALA A 257 1.26 -7.76 31.36
C ALA A 257 1.74 -6.45 30.72
N SER A 258 2.54 -6.52 29.67
CA SER A 258 3.00 -5.36 28.89
C SER A 258 1.88 -4.58 28.20
N MET A 259 0.67 -5.17 28.03
CA MET A 259 -0.50 -4.41 27.57
C MET A 259 -0.85 -3.24 28.48
N GLY A 260 -0.45 -3.28 29.77
CA GLY A 260 -0.62 -2.17 30.70
C GLY A 260 0.21 -0.92 30.36
N ASN A 261 1.12 -0.99 29.38
CA ASN A 261 1.92 0.14 28.92
C ASN A 261 1.21 1.01 27.87
N LEU A 262 0.07 0.57 27.34
CA LEU A 262 -0.64 1.22 26.24
C LEU A 262 -1.49 2.40 26.74
N SER A 263 -0.84 3.49 27.17
CA SER A 263 -1.49 4.61 27.86
C SER A 263 -2.63 5.28 27.08
N GLU A 264 -2.58 5.22 25.74
CA GLU A 264 -3.61 5.79 24.84
C GLU A 264 -4.77 4.83 24.51
N LEU A 265 -4.76 3.60 25.04
CA LEU A 265 -5.71 2.57 24.66
C LEU A 265 -7.11 2.84 25.21
N GLN A 266 -8.08 2.97 24.30
CA GLN A 266 -9.48 3.19 24.61
C GLN A 266 -10.32 1.92 24.41
N HIS A 267 -9.93 1.04 23.50
CA HIS A 267 -10.69 -0.16 23.17
C HIS A 267 -9.78 -1.39 23.11
N LEU A 268 -9.99 -2.33 24.04
CA LEU A 268 -9.32 -3.62 24.10
C LEU A 268 -10.33 -4.76 23.95
N ILE A 269 -10.35 -5.39 22.78
CA ILE A 269 -11.33 -6.42 22.41
C ILE A 269 -10.60 -7.73 22.11
N LEU A 270 -10.66 -8.67 23.06
CA LEU A 270 -9.98 -9.98 23.03
C LEU A 270 -10.95 -11.16 23.06
N SER A 271 -12.26 -10.90 23.03
CA SER A 271 -13.31 -11.91 23.18
C SER A 271 -13.34 -12.98 22.09
N SER A 272 -13.91 -14.15 22.38
CA SER A 272 -13.99 -15.29 21.44
C SER A 272 -12.61 -15.75 21.00
N ASN A 273 -11.81 -16.21 21.97
CA ASN A 273 -10.47 -16.78 21.81
C ASN A 273 -10.30 -17.93 22.81
N GLN A 274 -9.07 -18.46 22.94
CA GLN A 274 -8.69 -19.51 23.88
C GLN A 274 -7.72 -18.97 24.95
N LEU A 275 -7.79 -17.67 25.27
CA LEU A 275 -6.90 -17.05 26.26
C LEU A 275 -7.17 -17.65 27.65
N SER A 276 -6.10 -17.83 28.42
CA SER A 276 -6.13 -18.50 29.73
C SER A 276 -5.30 -17.74 30.76
N GLY A 277 -5.34 -18.19 32.01
CA GLY A 277 -4.69 -17.48 33.13
C GLY A 277 -5.47 -16.25 33.58
N SER A 278 -4.83 -15.43 34.40
CA SER A 278 -5.47 -14.28 35.05
C SER A 278 -5.41 -13.03 34.17
N ILE A 279 -6.38 -12.13 34.38
CA ILE A 279 -6.32 -10.78 33.82
C ILE A 279 -5.18 -10.02 34.53
N PRO A 280 -4.16 -9.52 33.80
CA PRO A 280 -3.02 -8.85 34.42
C PRO A 280 -3.44 -7.60 35.19
N ALA A 281 -2.96 -7.45 36.43
CA ALA A 281 -3.22 -6.26 37.24
C ALA A 281 -2.72 -4.96 36.58
N SER A 282 -1.72 -5.06 35.69
CA SER A 282 -1.19 -3.94 34.91
C SER A 282 -2.22 -3.31 33.96
N LEU A 283 -3.32 -4.00 33.59
CA LEU A 283 -4.40 -3.38 32.82
C LEU A 283 -5.09 -2.24 33.59
N SER A 284 -4.94 -2.16 34.91
CA SER A 284 -5.40 -1.01 35.71
C SER A 284 -4.67 0.30 35.41
N ASN A 285 -3.54 0.24 34.68
CA ASN A 285 -2.82 1.43 34.21
C ASN A 285 -3.51 2.11 33.02
N LEU A 286 -4.45 1.44 32.35
CA LEU A 286 -5.15 1.96 31.16
C LEU A 286 -6.26 2.93 31.57
N ARG A 287 -5.88 4.13 32.03
CA ARG A 287 -6.78 5.09 32.67
C ARG A 287 -7.90 5.63 31.76
N ILE A 288 -7.72 5.57 30.45
CA ILE A 288 -8.68 6.06 29.46
C ILE A 288 -9.44 4.92 28.74
N LEU A 289 -9.30 3.68 29.21
CA LEU A 289 -9.96 2.52 28.62
C LEU A 289 -11.49 2.64 28.75
N LYS A 290 -12.18 2.60 27.62
CA LYS A 290 -13.64 2.69 27.52
C LYS A 290 -14.29 1.33 27.33
N ILE A 291 -13.65 0.43 26.58
CA ILE A 291 -14.16 -0.91 26.30
C ILE A 291 -13.09 -1.95 26.62
N LEU A 292 -13.43 -2.87 27.51
CA LEU A 292 -12.68 -4.09 27.78
C LEU A 292 -13.60 -5.29 27.52
N SER A 293 -13.30 -6.07 26.47
CA SER A 293 -14.08 -7.27 26.12
C SER A 293 -13.20 -8.50 26.12
N VAL A 294 -13.42 -9.39 27.08
CA VAL A 294 -12.64 -10.64 27.24
C VAL A 294 -13.54 -11.88 27.34
N HIS A 295 -14.83 -11.75 27.08
CA HIS A 295 -15.80 -12.86 27.13
C HIS A 295 -15.44 -13.97 26.12
N ASP A 296 -15.96 -15.19 26.34
CA ASP A 296 -15.71 -16.33 25.45
C ASP A 296 -14.20 -16.62 25.32
N ASN A 297 -13.58 -16.82 26.48
CA ASN A 297 -12.19 -17.24 26.71
C ASN A 297 -12.17 -18.20 27.91
N THR A 298 -10.98 -18.70 28.29
CA THR A 298 -10.75 -19.58 29.46
C THR A 298 -10.04 -18.87 30.62
N LEU A 299 -10.23 -17.54 30.72
CA LEU A 299 -9.60 -16.73 31.76
C LEU A 299 -10.13 -17.09 33.14
N ASN A 300 -9.24 -17.07 34.13
CA ASN A 300 -9.60 -17.21 35.53
C ASN A 300 -9.51 -15.86 36.24
N TRP A 301 -10.30 -15.70 37.29
CA TRP A 301 -10.07 -14.63 38.25
C TRP A 301 -8.84 -15.01 39.08
N PRO A 302 -7.89 -14.10 39.36
CA PRO A 302 -6.87 -14.39 40.35
C PRO A 302 -7.59 -14.72 41.65
N TYR A 303 -7.39 -15.94 42.17
CA TYR A 303 -7.90 -16.31 43.48
C TYR A 303 -7.44 -15.23 44.46
N PHE A 304 -8.39 -14.50 45.04
CA PHE A 304 -8.12 -13.77 46.26
C PHE A 304 -7.80 -14.85 47.30
N LEU A 305 -6.51 -15.06 47.56
CA LEU A 305 -6.10 -15.63 48.84
C LEU A 305 -6.44 -14.54 49.86
N GLU A 306 -7.53 -14.77 50.58
CA GLU A 306 -7.87 -14.04 51.82
C GLU A 306 -6.71 -14.07 52.82
#